data_AF-A0A392T3B0-F1
#
_entry.id   AF-A0A392T3B0-F1
#
_cell.length_a   1.000
_cell.length_b   1.000
_cell.length_c   1.000
_cell.angle_alpha   90.00
_cell.angle_beta   90.00
_cell.angle_gamma   90.00
#
_symmetry.space_group_name_H-M   'P 1'
#
loop_
_entity.id
_entity.type
_entity.pdbx_description
1 polymer ?
#
loop_
_entity_poly.entity_id
_entity_poly.type
_entity_poly.pdbx_seq_one_letter_code
_entity_poly.pdbx_strand_id
1 'polypeptide(L)'
;FSASHGLAVRAVAVEVEDAELAFTTSVNHGAIPASSPVNLENGVKLAEVRLYGDVVLRYVSYNNPNDNLNQNQNPNHWFLPGFESVSDESSNSS
;
A
#
# COMPACT_ATOMS: atom_id res chain seq x y z
N PHE A 1 11.62 9.69 -10.60
CA PHE A 1 11.32 10.42 -9.36
C PHE A 1 12.60 10.88 -8.67
N SER A 2 13.39 10.01 -8.03
CA SER A 2 14.54 10.43 -7.22
C SER A 2 15.64 11.17 -8.00
N ALA A 3 15.89 10.81 -9.26
CA ALA A 3 16.82 11.56 -10.13
C ALA A 3 16.36 13.00 -10.44
N SER A 4 15.04 13.27 -10.32
CA SER A 4 14.44 14.57 -10.62
C SER A 4 14.17 15.40 -9.36
N HIS A 5 13.96 14.75 -8.21
CA HIS A 5 13.48 15.39 -6.97
C HIS A 5 14.38 15.17 -5.75
N GLY A 6 15.42 14.34 -5.84
CA GLY A 6 16.20 13.91 -4.68
C GLY A 6 15.37 13.03 -3.72
N LEU A 7 15.56 13.20 -2.42
CA LEU A 7 14.77 12.53 -1.39
C LEU A 7 13.42 13.25 -1.21
N ALA A 8 12.34 12.62 -1.64
CA ALA A 8 10.98 13.18 -1.53
C ALA A 8 9.91 12.07 -1.50
N VAL A 9 8.67 12.44 -1.15
CA VAL A 9 7.52 11.53 -1.10
C VAL A 9 6.98 11.28 -2.50
N ARG A 10 6.91 10.00 -2.91
CA ARG A 10 6.29 9.59 -4.19
C ARG A 10 4.83 9.15 -4.04
N ALA A 11 4.48 8.54 -2.91
CA ALA A 11 3.16 7.99 -2.67
C ALA A 11 2.70 8.32 -1.25
N VAL A 12 1.46 8.80 -1.13
CA VAL A 12 0.74 8.87 0.14
C VAL A 12 -0.23 7.70 0.15
N ALA A 13 -0.05 6.76 1.07
CA ALA A 13 -0.89 5.56 1.16
C ALA A 13 -1.96 5.74 2.24
N VAL A 14 -3.20 5.37 1.91
CA VAL A 14 -4.33 5.31 2.84
C VAL A 14 -4.96 3.93 2.78
N GLU A 15 -5.26 3.39 3.96
CA GLU A 15 -6.04 2.17 4.07
C GLU A 15 -7.52 2.46 3.76
N VAL A 16 -8.14 1.58 2.99
CA VAL A 16 -9.55 1.63 2.60
C VAL A 16 -10.15 0.24 2.69
N GLU A 17 -11.48 0.16 2.76
CA GLU A 17 -12.20 -1.12 2.80
C GLU A 17 -12.00 -1.95 1.52
N ASP A 18 -12.06 -1.32 0.33
CA ASP A 18 -11.77 -1.98 -0.95
C ASP A 18 -11.03 -1.02 -1.90
N ALA A 19 -9.77 -1.33 -2.19
CA ALA A 19 -8.93 -0.51 -3.06
C ALA A 19 -9.45 -0.45 -4.50
N GLU A 20 -10.14 -1.49 -4.97
CA GLU A 20 -10.72 -1.55 -6.32
C GLU A 20 -11.93 -0.61 -6.45
N LEU A 21 -12.81 -0.62 -5.44
CA LEU A 21 -13.94 0.30 -5.38
C LEU A 21 -13.47 1.74 -5.21
N ALA A 22 -12.49 1.99 -4.33
CA ALA A 22 -11.92 3.32 -4.11
C ALA A 22 -11.32 3.90 -5.41
N PHE A 23 -10.54 3.08 -6.14
CA PHE A 23 -9.98 3.47 -7.44
C PHE A 23 -11.07 3.76 -8.47
N THR A 24 -12.01 2.84 -8.66
CA THR A 24 -13.07 2.97 -9.66
C THR A 24 -13.92 4.21 -9.40
N THR A 25 -14.31 4.41 -8.14
CA THR A 25 -15.05 5.61 -7.72
C THR A 25 -14.23 6.87 -7.97
N SER A 26 -12.95 6.89 -7.63
CA SER A 26 -12.08 8.04 -7.86
C SER A 26 -12.00 8.41 -9.34
N VAL A 27 -11.75 7.43 -10.21
CA VAL A 27 -11.64 7.65 -11.66
C VAL A 27 -12.98 8.12 -12.24
N ASN A 28 -14.09 7.54 -11.82
CA ASN A 28 -15.44 7.98 -12.23
C ASN A 28 -15.75 9.43 -11.81
N HIS A 29 -15.10 9.93 -10.76
CA HIS A 29 -15.24 11.31 -10.28
C HIS A 29 -14.07 12.21 -10.72
N GLY A 30 -13.30 11.81 -11.74
CA GLY A 30 -12.31 12.66 -12.40
C GLY A 30 -10.87 12.51 -11.92
N ALA A 31 -10.56 11.55 -11.04
CA ALA A 31 -9.18 11.23 -10.71
C ALA A 31 -8.46 10.63 -11.92
N ILE A 32 -7.19 11.00 -12.10
CA ILE A 32 -6.37 10.47 -13.19
C ILE A 32 -5.75 9.14 -12.73
N PRO A 33 -6.03 8.01 -13.41
CA PRO A 33 -5.47 6.73 -13.03
C PRO A 33 -3.94 6.72 -13.16
N ALA A 34 -3.24 6.16 -12.17
CA ALA A 34 -1.79 6.02 -12.17
C ALA A 34 -1.36 4.54 -12.19
N SER A 35 -2.01 3.69 -11.40
CA SER A 35 -1.86 2.24 -11.42
C SER A 35 -3.22 1.59 -11.15
N SER A 36 -3.65 0.70 -12.05
CA SER A 36 -4.91 -0.04 -11.87
C SER A 36 -4.86 -0.94 -10.63
N PRO A 37 -6.01 -1.34 -10.08
CA PRO A 37 -6.07 -2.26 -8.94
C PRO A 37 -5.34 -3.57 -9.21
N VAL A 38 -4.50 -3.99 -8.27
CA VAL A 38 -3.75 -5.25 -8.29
C VAL A 38 -4.03 -6.02 -7.01
N ASN A 39 -4.34 -7.31 -7.16
CA ASN A 39 -4.42 -8.25 -6.04
C ASN A 39 -3.01 -8.80 -5.77
N LEU A 40 -2.55 -8.61 -4.54
CA LEU A 40 -1.35 -9.23 -4.02
C LEU A 40 -1.74 -10.55 -3.31
N GLU A 41 -0.74 -11.26 -2.80
CA GLU A 41 -1.00 -12.46 -1.98
C GLU A 41 -1.84 -12.13 -0.73
N ASN A 42 -2.48 -13.13 -0.15
CA ASN A 42 -3.27 -13.00 1.09
C ASN A 42 -4.43 -11.99 1.03
N GLY A 43 -4.94 -11.66 -0.16
CA GLY A 43 -6.14 -10.82 -0.32
C GLY A 43 -5.89 -9.32 -0.16
N VAL A 44 -4.64 -8.88 -0.07
CA VAL A 44 -4.30 -7.46 -0.07
C VAL A 44 -4.47 -6.89 -1.48
N LYS A 45 -5.17 -5.76 -1.62
CA LYS A 45 -5.29 -5.04 -2.89
C LYS A 45 -4.63 -3.68 -2.82
N LEU A 46 -4.10 -3.23 -3.95
CA LEU A 46 -3.49 -1.90 -4.08
C LEU A 46 -3.90 -1.24 -5.39
N ALA A 47 -4.19 0.05 -5.34
CA ALA A 47 -4.48 0.86 -6.52
C ALA A 47 -3.95 2.29 -6.35
N GLU A 48 -3.68 3.01 -7.45
CA GLU A 48 -3.11 4.36 -7.37
C GLU A 48 -3.76 5.33 -8.36
N VAL A 49 -4.04 6.54 -7.87
CA VAL A 49 -4.46 7.70 -8.68
C VAL A 49 -3.49 8.87 -8.49
N ARG A 50 -3.39 9.77 -9.46
CA ARG A 50 -2.54 10.96 -9.32
C ARG A 50 -3.11 11.91 -8.26
N LEU A 51 -2.24 12.42 -7.40
CA LEU A 51 -2.60 13.39 -6.36
C LEU A 51 -2.20 14.81 -6.78
N TYR A 52 -0.90 15.06 -6.95
CA TYR A 52 -0.36 16.31 -7.50
C TYR A 52 1.02 16.08 -8.11
N GLY A 53 1.35 16.79 -9.19
CA GLY A 53 2.61 16.61 -9.90
C GLY A 53 2.82 15.15 -10.29
N ASP A 54 3.87 14.54 -9.75
CA ASP A 54 4.18 13.13 -9.91
C ASP A 54 4.01 12.30 -8.62
N VAL A 55 3.31 12.85 -7.62
CA VAL A 55 2.88 12.15 -6.40
C VAL A 55 1.56 11.42 -6.64
N VAL A 56 1.43 10.21 -6.11
CA VAL A 56 0.21 9.40 -6.18
C VAL A 56 -0.46 9.25 -4.82
N LEU A 57 -1.78 9.15 -4.83
CA LEU A 57 -2.58 8.64 -3.72
C LEU A 57 -2.76 7.13 -3.92
N ARG A 58 -2.27 6.35 -2.98
CA ARG A 58 -2.30 4.89 -3.00
C ARG A 58 -3.38 4.39 -2.06
N TYR A 59 -4.32 3.63 -2.60
CA TYR A 59 -5.30 2.88 -1.83
C TYR A 59 -4.75 1.50 -1.52
N VAL A 60 -4.89 1.08 -0.26
CA VAL A 60 -4.53 -0.27 0.18
C VAL A 60 -5.72 -0.85 0.94
N SER A 61 -6.13 -2.08 0.63
CA SER A 61 -7.16 -2.78 1.38
C SER A 61 -6.68 -4.16 1.79
N TYR A 62 -6.87 -4.52 3.05
CA TYR A 62 -6.47 -5.80 3.62
C TYR A 62 -7.71 -6.69 3.79
N ASN A 63 -8.11 -7.43 2.76
CA ASN A 63 -9.23 -8.38 2.89
C ASN A 63 -8.70 -9.72 3.40
N ASN A 64 -8.69 -9.91 4.72
CA ASN A 64 -8.32 -11.19 5.31
C ASN A 64 -9.57 -11.97 5.76
N PRO A 65 -9.87 -13.14 5.17
CA PRO A 65 -10.96 -14.01 5.64
C PRO A 65 -10.80 -14.49 7.10
N ASN A 66 -9.60 -14.36 7.68
CA ASN A 66 -9.21 -14.88 8.99
C ASN A 66 -9.01 -13.80 10.07
N ASP A 67 -9.60 -12.61 9.91
CA ASP A 67 -9.50 -11.47 10.85
C ASP A 67 -9.92 -11.74 12.32
N ASN A 68 -10.42 -12.94 12.62
CA ASN A 68 -10.83 -13.34 13.97
C ASN A 68 -9.73 -14.08 14.78
N LEU A 69 -8.52 -14.28 14.24
CA LEU A 69 -7.45 -14.98 14.96
C LEU A 69 -6.16 -14.16 14.97
N ASN A 70 -6.04 -13.32 16.01
CA ASN A 70 -4.77 -12.72 16.48
C ASN A 70 -4.01 -11.88 15.43
N GLN A 71 -4.53 -10.69 15.15
CA GLN A 71 -3.85 -9.63 14.38
C GLN A 71 -2.42 -9.32 14.86
N ASN A 72 -2.04 -9.71 16.09
CA ASN A 72 -0.73 -9.47 16.69
C ASN A 72 0.32 -10.58 16.48
N GLN A 73 0.03 -11.66 15.71
CA GLN A 73 0.97 -12.81 15.63
C GLN A 73 1.28 -13.32 14.22
N ASN A 74 0.72 -12.76 13.15
CA ASN A 74 1.08 -13.17 11.80
C ASN A 74 2.04 -12.15 11.15
N PRO A 75 3.35 -12.46 11.00
CA PRO A 75 4.34 -11.56 10.41
C PRO A 75 4.01 -11.16 8.97
N ASN A 76 3.11 -11.89 8.29
CA ASN A 76 2.64 -11.56 6.95
C ASN A 76 1.64 -10.38 6.87
N HIS A 77 1.25 -9.79 8.02
CA HIS A 77 0.30 -8.67 8.08
C HIS A 77 0.94 -7.33 8.50
N TRP A 78 2.25 -7.25 8.67
CA TRP A 78 2.89 -6.02 9.16
C TRP A 78 2.98 -4.91 8.08
N PHE A 79 3.00 -5.28 6.80
CA PHE A 79 3.11 -4.35 5.68
C PHE A 79 2.41 -4.87 4.41
N LEU A 80 3.16 -5.26 3.38
CA LEU A 80 2.66 -5.81 2.12
C LEU A 80 3.23 -7.22 1.90
N PRO A 81 2.51 -8.10 1.17
CA PRO A 81 3.06 -9.39 0.80
C PRO A 81 4.39 -9.28 0.04
N GLY A 82 5.31 -10.20 0.32
CA GLY A 82 6.67 -10.20 -0.21
C GLY A 82 7.67 -9.36 0.59
N PHE A 83 7.25 -8.70 1.69
CA PHE A 83 8.16 -8.02 2.61
C PHE A 83 8.47 -8.88 3.84
N GLU A 84 9.74 -8.93 4.20
CA GLU A 84 10.22 -9.60 5.40
C GLU A 84 10.29 -8.60 6.57
N SER A 85 9.87 -9.04 7.76
CA SER A 85 10.11 -8.28 8.99
C SER A 85 11.58 -8.35 9.37
N VAL A 86 12.19 -7.22 9.69
CA VAL A 86 13.57 -7.17 10.22
C VAL A 86 13.51 -7.10 11.75
N SER A 87 14.24 -7.96 12.44
CA SER A 87 14.37 -7.91 13.90
C SER A 87 15.41 -6.86 14.34
N ASP A 88 15.15 -6.21 15.47
CA ASP A 88 16.00 -5.13 16.02
C ASP A 88 17.41 -5.60 16.47
N GLU A 89 17.64 -6.91 16.54
CA GLU A 89 18.86 -7.54 17.04
C GLU A 89 20.11 -7.27 16.18
N SER A 90 19.93 -6.76 14.96
CA SER A 90 21.00 -6.44 14.01
C SER A 90 21.72 -5.10 14.28
N SER A 91 21.34 -4.38 15.34
CA SER A 91 21.79 -3.00 15.60
C SER A 91 23.06 -2.87 16.47
N ASN A 92 23.60 -3.97 17.01
CA ASN A 92 24.67 -3.94 18.02
C ASN A 92 26.03 -4.53 17.57
N SER A 93 26.49 -4.18 16.37
CA SER A 93 27.90 -4.38 16.01
C SER A 93 28.52 -3.05 15.57
N SER A 94 29.03 -2.30 16.55
CA SER A 94 29.99 -1.20 16.37
C SER A 94 31.38 -1.66 16.81
#